data_AF-A0A4Q5HBX0-F1
#
_entry.id   AF-A0A4Q5HBX0-F1
#
_cell.length_a   1.000
_cell.length_b   1.000
_cell.length_c   1.000
_cell.angle_alpha   90.00
_cell.angle_beta   90.00
_cell.angle_gamma   90.00
#
_symmetry.space_group_name_H-M   'P 1'
#
loop_
_entity.id
_entity.type
_entity.pdbx_description
1 polymer ?
#
loop_
_entity_poly.entity_id
_entity_poly.type
_entity_poly.pdbx_seq_one_letter_code
_entity_poly.pdbx_strand_id
1 'polypeptide(L)'
;MNTQIAIQESDLELIVSEKTLGSLTTNAKQIRDMVKAALPMYDISNYNDENIDQAKKDKAALNKAAKALNAKRLEIEKEFMKPFREFKDVVTETVKLIGECSAKIDTVVKQNEQQYKDRKKATIKTYFDGLNVNLVDFNKVFKSEWLNKSASMKSVCNEIDSIFSKVENELSTLKGFGEDFDVLRTYYM
;
A
#
# COMPACT_ATOMS: atom_id res chain seq x y z
N MET A 1 -18.45 19.76 -23.03
CA MET A 1 -17.41 20.27 -22.11
C MET A 1 -17.52 19.45 -20.84
N ASN A 2 -16.65 18.45 -20.65
CA ASN A 2 -16.60 17.69 -19.39
C ASN A 2 -15.74 18.49 -18.42
N THR A 3 -16.37 19.32 -17.60
CA THR A 3 -15.74 19.89 -16.43
C THR A 3 -15.59 18.73 -15.44
N GLN A 4 -14.44 18.06 -15.47
CA GLN A 4 -14.04 17.15 -14.39
C GLN A 4 -13.87 18.02 -13.13
N ILE A 5 -14.87 17.98 -12.26
CA ILE A 5 -14.74 18.53 -10.91
C ILE A 5 -13.82 17.55 -10.18
N ALA A 6 -12.56 17.94 -10.00
CA ALA A 6 -11.63 17.19 -9.19
C ALA A 6 -12.04 17.33 -7.72
N ILE A 7 -12.13 16.20 -7.01
CA ILE A 7 -12.37 16.16 -5.56
C ILE A 7 -11.26 16.97 -4.87
N GLN A 8 -11.63 17.95 -4.06
CA GLN A 8 -10.71 18.72 -3.23
C GLN A 8 -10.58 18.11 -1.84
N GLU A 9 -9.50 18.41 -1.12
CA GLU A 9 -9.27 17.92 0.24
C GLU A 9 -10.43 18.25 1.19
N SER A 10 -10.97 19.47 1.10
CA SER A 10 -12.12 19.93 1.88
C SER A 10 -13.41 19.14 1.61
N ASP A 11 -13.53 18.49 0.45
CA ASP A 11 -14.70 17.69 0.11
C ASP A 11 -14.71 16.33 0.84
N LEU A 12 -13.56 15.92 1.40
CA LEU A 12 -13.36 14.63 2.05
C LEU A 12 -13.27 14.73 3.57
N GLU A 13 -13.51 15.91 4.13
CA GLU A 13 -13.53 16.09 5.58
C GLU A 13 -14.74 15.38 6.19
N LEU A 14 -14.48 14.49 7.15
CA LEU A 14 -15.55 13.80 7.87
C LEU A 14 -16.19 14.74 8.89
N ILE A 15 -17.34 15.31 8.54
CA ILE A 15 -18.13 16.17 9.43
C ILE A 15 -19.11 15.32 10.23
N VAL A 16 -19.02 15.37 11.56
CA VAL A 16 -19.96 14.69 12.47
C VAL A 16 -21.10 15.65 12.80
N SER A 17 -22.25 15.48 12.14
CA SER A 17 -23.43 16.33 12.34
C SER A 17 -24.14 16.09 13.68
N GLU A 18 -24.13 14.86 14.19
CA GLU A 18 -24.72 14.49 15.48
C GLU A 18 -24.02 13.25 16.04
N LYS A 19 -23.79 13.22 17.37
CA LYS A 19 -23.22 12.05 18.06
C LYS A 19 -23.98 11.77 19.35
N THR A 20 -24.90 10.82 19.30
CA THR A 20 -25.61 10.32 20.49
C THR A 20 -24.96 9.00 20.94
N LEU A 21 -24.34 8.99 22.12
CA LEU A 21 -23.93 7.72 22.73
C LEU A 21 -25.18 7.00 23.22
N GLY A 22 -25.46 5.82 22.68
CA GLY A 22 -26.60 5.01 23.10
C GLY A 22 -26.57 4.75 24.61
N SER A 23 -27.69 4.98 25.29
CA SER A 23 -27.85 4.62 26.70
C SER A 23 -28.44 3.21 26.82
N LEU A 24 -27.91 2.41 27.74
CA LEU A 24 -28.37 1.04 27.98
C LEU A 24 -28.87 0.91 29.43
N THR A 25 -30.19 0.82 29.59
CA THR A 25 -30.84 0.55 30.88
C THR A 25 -31.26 -0.92 30.94
N THR A 26 -30.74 -1.66 31.92
CA THR A 26 -31.07 -3.08 32.13
C THR A 26 -31.16 -3.41 33.61
N ASN A 27 -31.78 -4.55 33.93
CA ASN A 27 -31.75 -5.15 35.26
C ASN A 27 -30.47 -5.98 35.52
N ALA A 28 -29.41 -5.87 34.70
CA ALA A 28 -28.22 -6.72 34.84
C ALA A 28 -27.57 -6.63 36.24
N LYS A 29 -27.58 -5.43 36.85
CA LYS A 29 -27.11 -5.25 38.24
C LYS A 29 -27.98 -6.01 39.24
N GLN A 30 -29.31 -5.93 39.08
CA GLN A 30 -30.25 -6.68 39.92
C GLN A 30 -30.06 -8.19 39.77
N ILE A 31 -29.89 -8.70 38.54
CA ILE A 31 -29.62 -10.12 38.28
C ILE A 31 -28.33 -10.56 38.98
N ARG A 32 -27.25 -9.79 38.85
CA ARG A 32 -25.99 -10.07 39.54
C ARG A 32 -26.17 -10.14 41.06
N ASP A 33 -26.90 -9.20 41.63
CA ASP A 33 -27.08 -9.10 43.07
C ASP A 33 -27.97 -10.25 43.59
N MET A 34 -29.00 -10.65 42.85
CA MET A 34 -29.80 -11.86 43.12
C MET A 34 -28.95 -13.14 43.07
N VAL A 35 -28.11 -13.30 42.04
CA VAL A 35 -27.22 -14.47 41.94
C VAL A 35 -26.25 -14.52 43.11
N LYS A 36 -25.66 -13.38 43.49
CA LYS A 36 -24.76 -13.30 44.66
C LYS A 36 -25.46 -13.71 45.96
N ALA A 37 -26.69 -13.27 46.16
CA ALA A 37 -27.47 -13.63 47.35
C ALA A 37 -27.84 -15.13 47.37
N ALA A 38 -28.01 -15.76 46.21
CA ALA A 38 -28.34 -17.18 46.10
C ALA A 38 -27.13 -18.12 46.18
N LEU A 39 -25.89 -17.62 46.00
CA LEU A 39 -24.67 -18.46 46.02
C LEU A 39 -24.55 -19.40 47.24
N PRO A 40 -24.84 -18.97 48.49
CA PRO A 40 -24.74 -19.85 49.66
C PRO A 40 -25.69 -21.05 49.61
N MET A 41 -26.80 -20.98 48.85
CA MET A 41 -27.73 -22.09 48.70
C MET A 41 -27.15 -23.24 47.87
N TYR A 42 -26.17 -22.95 47.02
CA TYR A 42 -25.53 -23.91 46.11
C TYR A 42 -24.19 -24.44 46.64
N ASP A 43 -23.92 -24.27 47.94
CA ASP A 43 -22.72 -24.84 48.57
C ASP A 43 -22.74 -26.38 48.56
N ILE A 44 -21.58 -27.00 48.44
CA ILE A 44 -21.43 -28.46 48.41
C ILE A 44 -22.03 -29.11 49.65
N SER A 45 -21.94 -28.47 50.82
CA SER A 45 -22.49 -28.97 52.09
C SER A 45 -24.02 -29.08 52.11
N ASN A 46 -24.72 -28.41 51.20
CA ASN A 46 -26.19 -28.51 51.07
C ASN A 46 -26.64 -29.71 50.23
N TYR A 47 -25.69 -30.46 49.65
CA TYR A 47 -25.97 -31.61 48.80
C TYR A 47 -25.44 -32.91 49.39
N ASN A 48 -26.23 -33.97 49.30
CA ASN A 48 -25.92 -35.31 49.78
C ASN A 48 -26.59 -36.37 48.89
N ASP A 49 -26.33 -37.65 49.17
CA ASP A 49 -26.82 -38.77 48.36
C ASP A 49 -28.35 -38.79 48.20
N GLU A 50 -29.10 -38.25 49.15
CA GLU A 50 -30.56 -38.20 49.14
C GLU A 50 -31.13 -37.12 48.22
N ASN A 51 -30.34 -36.09 47.86
CA ASN A 51 -30.81 -34.94 47.07
C ASN A 51 -30.01 -34.69 45.78
N ILE A 52 -29.21 -35.65 45.32
CA ILE A 52 -28.39 -35.57 44.10
C ILE A 52 -29.19 -35.19 42.85
N ASP A 53 -30.43 -35.66 42.71
CA ASP A 53 -31.24 -35.30 41.55
C ASP A 53 -31.67 -33.83 41.56
N GLN A 54 -31.85 -33.23 42.75
CA GLN A 54 -32.05 -31.79 42.88
C GLN A 54 -30.77 -31.03 42.53
N ALA A 55 -29.61 -31.48 42.99
CA ALA A 55 -28.31 -30.88 42.64
C ALA A 55 -28.08 -30.84 41.12
N LYS A 56 -28.42 -31.92 40.41
CA LYS A 56 -28.37 -31.97 38.94
C LYS A 56 -29.31 -30.97 38.28
N LYS A 57 -30.53 -30.82 38.79
CA LYS A 57 -31.53 -29.84 38.30
C LYS A 57 -31.05 -28.41 38.52
N ASP A 58 -30.54 -28.10 39.71
CA ASP A 58 -30.01 -26.77 40.06
C ASP A 58 -28.85 -26.40 39.13
N LYS A 59 -27.88 -27.31 38.96
CA LYS A 59 -26.75 -27.14 38.02
C LYS A 59 -27.25 -26.87 36.59
N ALA A 60 -28.23 -27.63 36.12
CA ALA A 60 -28.80 -27.44 34.78
C ALA A 60 -29.50 -26.08 34.65
N ALA A 61 -30.26 -25.66 35.66
CA ALA A 61 -30.93 -24.37 35.70
C ALA A 61 -29.95 -23.19 35.69
N LEU A 62 -28.91 -23.23 36.54
CA LEU A 62 -27.85 -22.21 36.58
C LEU A 62 -27.12 -22.10 35.24
N ASN A 63 -26.75 -23.24 34.64
CA ASN A 63 -26.10 -23.25 33.33
C ASN A 63 -27.01 -22.69 32.22
N LYS A 64 -28.31 -23.00 32.25
CA LYS A 64 -29.29 -22.46 31.30
C LYS A 64 -29.45 -20.95 31.46
N ALA A 65 -29.55 -20.46 32.70
CA ALA A 65 -29.65 -19.04 33.01
C ALA A 65 -28.39 -18.27 32.57
N ALA A 66 -27.19 -18.79 32.86
CA ALA A 66 -25.93 -18.20 32.44
C ALA A 66 -25.81 -18.10 30.91
N LYS A 67 -26.17 -19.18 30.18
CA LYS A 67 -26.21 -19.17 28.72
C LYS A 67 -27.19 -18.13 28.17
N ALA A 68 -28.40 -18.05 28.73
CA ALA A 68 -29.40 -17.09 28.29
C ALA A 68 -28.95 -15.64 28.52
N LEU A 69 -28.37 -15.34 29.69
CA LEU A 69 -27.85 -14.00 30.01
C LEU A 69 -26.73 -13.59 29.06
N ASN A 70 -25.78 -14.49 28.78
CA ASN A 70 -24.70 -14.20 27.84
C ASN A 70 -25.19 -14.10 26.38
N ALA A 71 -26.17 -14.89 25.97
CA ALA A 71 -26.78 -14.77 24.65
C ALA A 71 -27.43 -13.39 24.47
N LYS A 72 -28.18 -12.90 25.47
CA LYS A 72 -28.79 -11.57 25.40
C LYS A 72 -27.75 -10.45 25.42
N ARG A 73 -26.66 -10.60 26.19
CA ARG A 73 -25.51 -9.69 26.15
C ARG A 73 -24.94 -9.58 24.73
N LEU A 74 -24.70 -10.71 24.06
CA LEU A 74 -24.16 -10.77 22.70
C LEU A 74 -25.11 -10.14 21.67
N GLU A 75 -26.42 -10.36 21.80
CA GLU A 75 -27.44 -9.75 20.95
C GLU A 75 -27.41 -8.22 21.05
N ILE A 76 -27.46 -7.69 22.28
CA ILE A 76 -27.40 -6.25 22.54
C ILE A 76 -26.07 -5.65 22.02
N GLU A 77 -24.94 -6.31 22.29
CA GLU A 77 -23.64 -5.88 21.77
C GLU A 77 -23.63 -5.79 20.24
N LYS A 78 -24.20 -6.80 19.56
CA LYS A 78 -24.28 -6.83 18.10
C LYS A 78 -25.11 -5.67 17.56
N GLU A 79 -26.24 -5.36 18.19
CA GLU A 79 -27.12 -4.25 17.82
C GLU A 79 -26.45 -2.89 18.04
N PHE A 80 -25.88 -2.66 19.23
CA PHE A 80 -25.18 -1.42 19.55
C PHE A 80 -23.97 -1.17 18.65
N MET A 81 -23.25 -2.24 18.27
CA MET A 81 -22.10 -2.15 17.37
C MET A 81 -22.48 -2.13 15.89
N LYS A 82 -23.75 -2.31 15.52
CA LYS A 82 -24.16 -2.33 14.10
C LYS A 82 -23.94 -0.98 13.42
N PRO A 83 -24.41 0.17 13.95
CA PRO A 83 -24.20 1.47 13.29
C PRO A 83 -22.71 1.83 13.18
N PHE A 84 -21.92 1.50 14.20
CA PHE A 84 -20.47 1.74 14.17
C PHE A 84 -19.77 0.89 13.12
N ARG A 85 -20.17 -0.37 12.94
CA ARG A 85 -19.62 -1.24 11.89
C ARG A 85 -19.96 -0.71 10.51
N GLU A 86 -21.22 -0.33 10.26
CA GLU A 86 -21.63 0.26 8.98
C GLU A 86 -20.83 1.54 8.68
N PHE A 87 -20.69 2.45 9.65
CA PHE A 87 -19.83 3.63 9.52
C PHE A 87 -18.38 3.25 9.20
N LYS A 88 -17.80 2.31 9.95
CA LYS A 88 -16.42 1.84 9.74
C LYS A 88 -16.24 1.25 8.35
N ASP A 89 -17.18 0.45 7.89
CA ASP A 89 -17.12 -0.20 6.57
C ASP A 89 -17.16 0.85 5.46
N VAL A 90 -18.06 1.83 5.53
CA VAL A 90 -18.14 2.95 4.57
C VAL A 90 -16.85 3.76 4.54
N VAL A 91 -16.30 4.13 5.70
CA VAL A 91 -15.03 4.87 5.77
C VAL A 91 -13.89 4.04 5.21
N THR A 92 -13.83 2.75 5.53
CA THR A 92 -12.76 1.84 5.04
C THR A 92 -12.83 1.69 3.52
N GLU A 93 -14.02 1.50 2.96
CA GLU A 93 -14.24 1.45 1.51
C GLU A 93 -13.84 2.77 0.84
N THR A 94 -14.22 3.90 1.42
CA THR A 94 -13.88 5.24 0.91
C THR A 94 -12.36 5.45 0.88
N VAL A 95 -11.65 5.12 1.95
CA VAL A 95 -10.17 5.18 2.01
C VAL A 95 -9.54 4.28 0.96
N LYS A 96 -10.09 3.07 0.74
CA LYS A 96 -9.60 2.16 -0.29
C LYS A 96 -9.76 2.75 -1.69
N LEU A 97 -10.92 3.32 -2.01
CA LEU A 97 -11.18 3.96 -3.31
C LEU A 97 -10.23 5.14 -3.56
N ILE A 98 -9.97 5.97 -2.55
CA ILE A 98 -8.99 7.06 -2.63
C ILE A 98 -7.60 6.50 -2.96
N GLY A 99 -7.18 5.43 -2.26
CA GLY A 99 -5.91 4.76 -2.51
C GLY A 99 -5.80 4.19 -3.94
N GLU A 100 -6.85 3.56 -4.46
CA GLU A 100 -6.89 3.02 -5.82
C GLU A 100 -6.77 4.14 -6.88
N CYS A 101 -7.47 5.26 -6.68
CA CYS A 101 -7.35 6.42 -7.56
C CYS A 101 -5.94 7.02 -7.55
N SER A 102 -5.34 7.17 -6.36
CA SER A 102 -3.97 7.65 -6.20
C SER A 102 -2.97 6.74 -6.93
N ALA A 103 -3.09 5.42 -6.79
CA ALA A 103 -2.22 4.45 -7.45
C ALA A 103 -2.33 4.49 -9.00
N LYS A 104 -3.54 4.72 -9.52
CA LYS A 104 -3.75 4.91 -10.98
C LYS A 104 -3.03 6.16 -11.47
N ILE A 105 -3.12 7.27 -10.74
CA ILE A 105 -2.43 8.52 -11.08
C ILE A 105 -0.91 8.32 -11.05
N ASP A 106 -0.37 7.71 -10.00
CA ASP A 106 1.07 7.40 -9.89
C ASP A 106 1.57 6.54 -11.06
N THR A 107 0.77 5.55 -11.49
CA THR A 107 1.08 4.74 -12.67
C THR A 107 1.17 5.59 -13.93
N VAL A 108 0.21 6.49 -14.16
CA VAL A 108 0.21 7.39 -15.32
C VAL A 108 1.42 8.33 -15.31
N VAL A 109 1.77 8.87 -14.14
CA VAL A 109 2.95 9.74 -13.98
C VAL A 109 4.22 8.97 -14.30
N LYS A 110 4.42 7.78 -13.73
CA LYS A 110 5.59 6.93 -14.00
C LYS A 110 5.68 6.53 -15.46
N GLN A 111 4.57 6.14 -16.08
CA GLN A 111 4.53 5.81 -17.51
C GLN A 111 4.90 7.02 -18.39
N ASN A 112 4.41 8.21 -18.04
CA ASN A 112 4.74 9.43 -18.77
C ASN A 112 6.24 9.77 -18.65
N GLU A 113 6.80 9.69 -17.45
CA GLU A 113 8.23 9.92 -17.22
C GLU A 113 9.10 8.90 -17.95
N GLN A 114 8.72 7.63 -17.94
CA GLN A 114 9.43 6.58 -18.67
C GLN A 114 9.34 6.81 -20.18
N GLN A 115 8.15 7.12 -20.71
CA GLN A 115 7.98 7.42 -22.13
C GLN A 115 8.83 8.63 -22.57
N TYR A 116 8.94 9.66 -21.73
CA TYR A 116 9.85 10.78 -21.97
C TYR A 116 11.30 10.32 -22.05
N LYS A 117 11.76 9.52 -21.07
CA LYS A 117 13.14 8.97 -21.04
C LYS A 117 13.43 8.10 -22.27
N ASP A 118 12.49 7.25 -22.67
CA ASP A 118 12.64 6.35 -23.82
C ASP A 118 12.73 7.14 -25.13
N ARG A 119 11.85 8.13 -25.34
CA ARG A 119 11.91 9.02 -26.51
C ARG A 119 13.25 9.76 -26.56
N LYS A 120 13.70 10.30 -25.43
CA LYS A 120 14.98 11.01 -25.36
C LYS A 120 16.16 10.07 -25.64
N LYS A 121 16.16 8.85 -25.08
CA LYS A 121 17.17 7.83 -25.35
C LYS A 121 17.20 7.46 -26.84
N ALA A 122 16.03 7.29 -27.47
CA ALA A 122 15.93 7.03 -28.90
C ALA A 122 16.55 8.17 -29.73
N THR A 123 16.22 9.44 -29.43
CA THR A 123 16.83 10.59 -30.11
C THR A 123 18.34 10.64 -29.93
N ILE A 124 18.83 10.41 -28.71
CA ILE A 124 20.27 10.34 -28.40
C ILE A 124 20.93 9.21 -29.20
N LYS A 125 20.30 8.03 -29.26
CA LYS A 125 20.82 6.88 -30.00
C LYS A 125 20.89 7.17 -31.50
N THR A 126 19.86 7.78 -32.08
CA THR A 126 19.86 8.21 -33.48
C THR A 126 20.99 9.20 -33.77
N TYR A 127 21.20 10.19 -32.90
CA TYR A 127 22.31 11.15 -33.05
C TYR A 127 23.67 10.45 -32.97
N PHE A 128 23.85 9.59 -31.96
CA PHE A 128 25.07 8.81 -31.77
C PHE A 128 25.37 7.93 -33.00
N ASP A 129 24.39 7.16 -33.47
CA ASP A 129 24.55 6.26 -34.62
C ASP A 129 24.86 6.99 -35.92
N GLY A 130 24.30 8.18 -36.10
CA GLY A 130 24.60 9.02 -37.26
C GLY A 130 26.06 9.46 -37.34
N LEU A 131 26.80 9.44 -36.22
CA LEU A 131 28.21 9.83 -36.13
C LEU A 131 29.16 8.64 -35.87
N ASN A 132 28.62 7.45 -35.57
CA ASN A 132 29.39 6.32 -35.04
C ASN A 132 30.17 5.52 -36.11
N VAL A 133 31.09 6.19 -36.81
CA VAL A 133 31.93 5.57 -37.86
C VAL A 133 32.86 4.48 -37.32
N ASN A 134 33.21 4.55 -36.04
CA ASN A 134 34.16 3.65 -35.39
C ASN A 134 33.51 2.42 -34.73
N LEU A 135 32.18 2.25 -34.83
CA LEU A 135 31.41 1.16 -34.24
C LEU A 135 31.52 1.08 -32.69
N VAL A 136 31.64 2.23 -32.04
CA VAL A 136 31.64 2.33 -30.57
C VAL A 136 30.32 1.80 -30.01
N ASP A 137 30.37 0.94 -28.98
CA ASP A 137 29.16 0.47 -28.30
C ASP A 137 28.50 1.59 -27.50
N PHE A 138 27.28 1.94 -27.89
CA PHE A 138 26.47 2.94 -27.19
C PHE A 138 26.32 2.65 -25.70
N ASN A 139 26.16 1.38 -25.30
CA ASN A 139 25.94 1.02 -23.90
C ASN A 139 27.16 1.28 -23.02
N LYS A 140 28.38 1.26 -23.60
CA LYS A 140 29.62 1.56 -22.86
C LYS A 140 29.76 3.04 -22.55
N VAL A 141 29.19 3.91 -23.38
CA VAL A 141 29.35 5.37 -23.25
C VAL A 141 28.09 6.08 -22.74
N PHE A 142 26.95 5.40 -22.80
CA PHE A 142 25.66 5.93 -22.38
C PHE A 142 25.65 6.27 -20.89
N LYS A 143 25.21 7.48 -20.57
CA LYS A 143 25.02 7.97 -19.21
C LYS A 143 23.54 8.15 -18.90
N SER A 144 23.08 7.61 -17.77
CA SER A 144 21.67 7.68 -17.37
C SER A 144 21.20 9.13 -17.17
N GLU A 145 22.12 10.00 -16.77
CA GLU A 145 21.95 11.42 -16.52
C GLU A 145 21.54 12.18 -17.78
N TRP A 146 21.91 11.68 -18.96
CA TRP A 146 21.46 12.25 -20.23
C TRP A 146 19.94 12.17 -20.39
N LEU A 147 19.26 11.25 -19.69
CA LEU A 147 17.81 11.12 -19.74
C LEU A 147 17.10 12.09 -18.79
N ASN A 148 17.82 12.78 -17.89
CA ASN A 148 17.24 13.73 -16.95
C ASN A 148 16.61 14.92 -17.68
N LYS A 149 15.49 15.45 -17.18
CA LYS A 149 14.83 16.64 -17.77
C LYS A 149 15.74 17.88 -17.77
N SER A 150 16.65 17.98 -16.81
CA SER A 150 17.63 19.06 -16.69
C SER A 150 18.76 18.98 -17.73
N ALA A 151 19.06 17.79 -18.27
CA ALA A 151 20.09 17.64 -19.29
C ALA A 151 19.53 18.11 -20.65
N SER A 152 20.04 19.22 -21.19
CA SER A 152 19.61 19.68 -22.50
C SER A 152 20.15 18.77 -23.61
N MET A 153 19.41 18.61 -24.72
CA MET A 153 19.87 17.80 -25.85
C MET A 153 21.20 18.31 -26.41
N LYS A 154 21.41 19.64 -26.40
CA LYS A 154 22.67 20.28 -26.81
C LYS A 154 23.85 19.84 -25.93
N SER A 155 23.67 19.82 -24.61
CA SER A 155 24.72 19.35 -23.70
C SER A 155 25.06 17.88 -23.95
N VAL A 156 24.05 17.05 -24.17
CA VAL A 156 24.23 15.63 -24.46
C VAL A 156 24.95 15.41 -25.79
N CYS A 157 24.57 16.12 -26.85
CA CYS A 157 25.27 16.08 -28.14
C CYS A 157 26.74 16.47 -28.00
N ASN A 158 27.05 17.57 -27.30
CA ASN A 158 28.43 18.01 -27.07
C ASN A 158 29.27 16.96 -26.33
N GLU A 159 28.69 16.27 -25.35
CA GLU A 159 29.37 15.16 -24.67
C GLU A 159 29.64 13.98 -25.62
N ILE A 160 28.69 13.63 -26.47
CA ILE A 160 28.85 12.58 -27.49
C ILE A 160 29.94 12.94 -28.48
N ASP A 161 29.96 14.17 -28.98
CA ASP A 161 30.97 14.66 -29.91
C ASP A 161 32.37 14.59 -29.28
N SER A 162 32.47 14.94 -27.99
CA SER A 162 33.71 14.84 -27.22
C SER A 162 34.18 13.39 -27.06
N ILE A 163 33.24 12.45 -26.86
CA ILE A 163 33.53 11.02 -26.78
C ILE A 163 34.09 10.52 -28.12
N PHE A 164 33.44 10.84 -29.25
CA PHE A 164 33.92 10.43 -30.56
C PHE A 164 35.28 11.03 -30.90
N SER A 165 35.48 12.31 -30.61
CA SER A 165 36.77 12.99 -30.80
C SER A 165 37.89 12.31 -30.00
N LYS A 166 37.60 11.90 -28.76
CA LYS A 166 38.55 11.17 -27.92
C LYS A 166 38.87 9.80 -28.52
N VAL A 167 37.85 9.03 -28.91
CA VAL A 167 38.03 7.72 -29.55
C VAL A 167 38.86 7.83 -30.83
N GLU A 168 38.59 8.82 -31.67
CA GLU A 168 39.33 9.02 -32.92
C GLU A 168 40.81 9.36 -32.67
N ASN A 169 41.09 10.20 -31.67
CA ASN A 169 42.46 10.52 -31.26
C ASN A 169 43.20 9.31 -30.69
N GLU A 170 42.54 8.51 -29.85
CA GLU A 170 43.11 7.29 -29.25
C GLU A 170 43.37 6.23 -30.33
N LEU A 171 42.44 6.03 -31.26
CA LEU A 171 42.64 5.15 -32.43
C LEU A 171 43.77 5.63 -33.34
N SER A 172 43.88 6.93 -33.57
CA SER A 172 44.98 7.50 -34.38
C SER A 172 46.33 7.27 -33.72
N THR A 173 46.38 7.30 -32.39
CA THR A 173 47.57 6.93 -31.62
C THR A 173 47.88 5.44 -31.77
N LEU A 174 46.86 4.57 -31.68
CA LEU A 174 47.02 3.12 -31.87
C LEU A 174 47.51 2.76 -33.28
N LYS A 175 47.10 3.50 -34.32
CA LYS A 175 47.62 3.31 -35.70
C LYS A 175 49.14 3.49 -35.79
N GLY A 176 49.74 4.29 -34.89
CA GLY A 176 51.19 4.45 -34.79
C GLY A 176 51.95 3.17 -34.41
N PHE A 177 51.26 2.13 -33.93
CA PHE A 177 51.85 0.83 -33.55
C PHE A 177 51.94 -0.18 -34.70
N GLY A 178 51.56 0.20 -35.94
CA GLY A 178 51.81 -0.61 -37.13
C GLY A 178 51.08 -1.96 -37.11
N GLU A 179 51.83 -3.07 -37.15
CA GLU A 179 51.31 -4.44 -37.29
C GLU A 179 50.37 -4.87 -36.14
N ASP A 180 50.55 -4.31 -34.93
CA ASP A 180 49.73 -4.64 -33.75
C ASP A 180 48.36 -3.92 -33.72
N PHE A 181 48.11 -2.99 -34.65
CA PHE A 181 46.95 -2.09 -34.61
C PHE A 181 45.61 -2.84 -34.54
N ASP A 182 45.41 -3.85 -35.38
CA ASP A 182 44.12 -4.56 -35.49
C ASP A 182 43.78 -5.33 -34.20
N VAL A 183 44.80 -5.89 -33.55
CA VAL A 183 44.68 -6.58 -32.26
C VAL A 183 44.34 -5.56 -31.16
N LEU A 184 45.09 -4.46 -31.08
CA LEU A 184 44.89 -3.41 -30.07
C LEU A 184 43.52 -2.72 -30.21
N ARG A 185 43.07 -2.46 -31.45
CA ARG A 185 41.75 -1.90 -31.74
C ARG A 185 40.63 -2.80 -31.23
N THR A 186 40.78 -4.12 -31.39
CA THR A 186 39.76 -5.09 -30.95
C THR A 186 39.60 -5.07 -29.42
N TYR A 187 40.68 -4.94 -28.66
CA TYR A 187 40.63 -4.84 -27.20
C TYR A 187 40.08 -3.50 -26.70
N TYR A 188 40.26 -2.43 -27.47
CA TYR A 188 39.86 -1.08 -27.11
C TYR A 188 38.35 -0.84 -27.29
N MET A 189 37.72 -1.42 -28.32
CA MET A 189 36.30 -1.23 -28.65
C MET A 189 35.34 -1.91 -27.68
#